data_AF-A0AAD3WVZ8-F1
#
_entry.id   AF-A0AAD3WVZ8-F1
#
_cell.length_a   1.000
_cell.length_b   1.000
_cell.length_c   1.000
_cell.angle_alpha   90.00
_cell.angle_beta   90.00
_cell.angle_gamma   90.00
#
_symmetry.space_group_name_H-M   'P 1'
#
loop_
_entity.id
_entity.type
_entity.pdbx_description
1 polymer ?
#
loop_
_entity_poly.entity_id
_entity_poly.type
_entity_poly.pdbx_seq_one_letter_code
_entity_poly.pdbx_strand_id
1 'polypeptide(L)'
;MGKDLHPSILPFWERALRNHSNVASWERVPDPSDYIYRVTRVRGGDILILASDCYRYSLTDFFTRNEQIGAGAMIYMAKPESNYCLEVADACKQEHVTIGMLGEILGALNIDSHWNWESRDRKERRKR
;
A
#
# COMPACT_ATOMS: atom_id res chain seq x y z
N MET A 1 -11.23 15.28 -2.72
CA MET A 1 -11.40 15.29 -1.25
C MET A 1 -10.01 15.34 -0.65
N GLY A 2 -9.79 16.19 0.34
CA GLY A 2 -8.46 16.41 0.90
C GLY A 2 -8.02 15.29 1.83
N LYS A 3 -6.72 15.26 2.06
CA LYS A 3 -6.00 14.41 3.01
C LYS A 3 -6.66 14.39 4.41
N ASP A 4 -7.13 13.22 4.83
CA ASP A 4 -7.87 13.01 6.09
C ASP A 4 -7.32 11.80 6.88
N LEU A 5 -6.01 11.84 7.19
CA LEU A 5 -5.42 10.91 8.15
C LEU A 5 -5.29 11.59 9.51
N HIS A 6 -5.60 10.84 10.56
CA HIS A 6 -5.28 11.26 11.91
C HIS A 6 -3.76 11.52 12.03
N PRO A 7 -3.31 12.62 12.68
CA PRO A 7 -1.91 13.04 12.67
C PRO A 7 -0.90 11.99 13.17
N SER A 8 -1.33 11.01 13.97
CA SER A 8 -0.49 9.94 14.47
C SER A 8 -0.23 8.81 13.46
N ILE A 9 -1.03 8.68 12.40
CA ILE A 9 -0.96 7.57 11.45
C ILE A 9 0.34 7.64 10.64
N LEU A 10 0.67 8.81 10.09
CA LEU A 10 1.88 8.95 9.26
C LEU A 10 3.17 8.73 10.06
N PRO A 11 3.38 9.33 11.25
CA PRO A 11 4.56 9.04 12.06
C PRO A 11 4.70 7.56 12.43
N PHE A 12 3.58 6.86 12.62
CA PHE A 12 3.58 5.41 12.87
C PHE A 12 4.03 4.63 11.63
N TRP A 13 3.46 4.95 10.46
CA TRP A 13 3.84 4.36 9.18
C TRP A 13 5.32 4.59 8.85
N GLU A 14 5.79 5.82 9.00
CA GLU A 14 7.17 6.21 8.74
C GLU A 14 8.18 5.51 9.66
N ARG A 15 7.79 5.28 10.92
CA ARG A 15 8.57 4.47 11.86
C ARG A 15 8.64 3.01 11.43
N ALA A 16 7.52 2.46 10.94
CA ALA A 16 7.48 1.10 10.42
C ALA A 16 8.40 0.94 9.19
N LEU A 17 8.35 1.89 8.25
CA LEU A 17 9.27 1.93 7.11
C LEU A 17 10.73 2.03 7.55
N ARG A 18 11.05 2.96 8.47
CA ARG A 18 12.42 3.15 8.97
C ARG A 18 13.01 1.89 9.62
N ASN A 19 12.18 1.10 10.29
CA ASN A 19 12.62 -0.10 10.99
C ASN A 19 12.57 -1.36 10.12
N HIS A 20 12.07 -1.27 8.88
CA HIS A 20 11.94 -2.41 8.00
C HIS A 20 13.28 -2.76 7.34
N SER A 21 13.72 -4.02 7.46
CA SER A 21 15.05 -4.46 7.04
C SER A 21 15.34 -4.31 5.53
N ASN A 22 14.30 -4.34 4.69
CA ASN A 22 14.44 -4.14 3.25
C ASN A 22 14.16 -2.69 2.78
N VAL A 23 14.02 -1.73 3.69
CA VAL A 23 13.86 -0.31 3.35
C VAL A 23 15.19 0.40 3.62
N ALA A 24 15.82 0.93 2.57
CA ALA A 24 17.06 1.68 2.68
C ALA A 24 16.77 3.14 3.03
N SER A 25 15.77 3.74 2.37
CA SER A 25 15.28 5.08 2.66
C SER A 25 13.86 5.25 2.12
N TRP A 26 13.21 6.34 2.52
CA TRP A 26 11.93 6.75 1.94
C TRP A 26 11.83 8.26 1.92
N GLU A 27 11.07 8.77 0.95
CA GLU A 27 10.73 10.18 0.83
C GLU A 27 9.24 10.34 0.52
N ARG A 28 8.65 11.45 0.96
CA ARG A 28 7.28 11.80 0.56
C ARG A 28 7.33 12.44 -0.81
N VAL A 29 6.52 11.94 -1.74
CA VAL A 29 6.30 12.58 -3.03
C VAL A 29 5.23 13.66 -2.83
N PRO A 30 5.50 14.93 -3.17
CA PRO A 30 4.51 15.99 -3.04
C PRO A 30 3.30 15.72 -3.94
N ASP A 31 2.14 15.58 -3.32
CA ASP A 31 0.86 15.46 -4.00
C ASP A 31 -0.22 16.19 -3.18
N PRO A 32 -1.14 16.96 -3.79
CA PRO A 32 -2.14 17.72 -3.06
C PRO A 32 -3.24 16.84 -2.43
N SER A 33 -3.54 15.69 -3.03
CA SER A 33 -4.68 14.85 -2.67
C SER A 33 -4.25 13.61 -1.87
N ASP A 34 -3.07 13.08 -2.16
CA ASP A 34 -2.65 11.76 -1.73
C ASP A 34 -1.38 11.77 -0.87
N TYR A 35 -1.24 10.76 -0.03
CA TYR A 35 -0.02 10.52 0.73
C TYR A 35 0.84 9.49 0.00
N ILE A 36 1.73 9.98 -0.87
CA ILE A 36 2.59 9.12 -1.68
C ILE A 36 4.00 9.09 -1.10
N TYR A 37 4.57 7.90 -1.04
CA TYR A 37 5.94 7.65 -0.59
C TYR A 37 6.71 6.96 -1.70
N ARG A 38 7.91 7.45 -2.00
CA ARG A 38 8.90 6.67 -2.74
C ARG A 38 9.76 5.94 -1.71
N VAL A 39 9.79 4.61 -1.82
CA VAL A 39 10.55 3.73 -0.93
C VAL A 39 11.67 3.10 -1.73
N THR A 40 12.91 3.46 -1.37
CA THR A 40 14.10 2.83 -1.92
C THR A 40 14.41 1.59 -1.10
N ARG A 41 14.43 0.44 -1.77
CA ARG A 41 14.65 -0.85 -1.11
C ARG A 41 16.14 -1.19 -1.05
N VAL A 42 16.54 -1.94 -0.03
CA VAL A 42 17.90 -2.50 0.05
C VAL A 42 18.11 -3.54 -1.04
N ARG A 43 17.07 -4.33 -1.33
CA ARG A 43 17.02 -5.33 -2.39
C ARG A 43 15.77 -5.13 -3.24
N GLY A 44 15.95 -5.19 -4.55
CA GLY A 44 14.90 -4.94 -5.53
C GLY A 44 14.82 -3.47 -5.98
N GLY A 45 13.91 -3.18 -6.92
CA GLY A 45 13.68 -1.81 -7.39
C GLY A 45 12.90 -0.94 -6.41
N ASP A 46 12.94 0.37 -6.62
CA ASP A 46 12.16 1.36 -5.86
C ASP A 46 10.66 1.18 -6.07
N ILE A 47 9.88 1.50 -5.04
CA ILE A 47 8.42 1.31 -5.04
C ILE A 47 7.73 2.59 -4.61
N LEU A 48 6.67 2.96 -5.32
CA LEU A 48 5.73 3.97 -4.87
C LEU A 48 4.65 3.35 -4.00
N ILE A 49 4.37 3.97 -2.86
CA ILE A 49 3.33 3.53 -1.93
C ILE A 49 2.35 4.67 -1.69
N LEU A 50 1.08 4.44 -2.03
CA LEU A 50 -0.04 5.28 -1.63
C LEU A 50 -0.51 4.88 -0.23
N ALA A 51 -0.33 5.74 0.76
CA ALA A 51 -0.96 5.60 2.07
C ALA A 51 -2.39 6.16 2.00
N SER A 52 -3.33 5.30 1.65
CA SER A 52 -4.74 5.64 1.50
C SER A 52 -5.39 5.94 2.85
N ASP A 53 -6.17 7.02 2.89
CA ASP A 53 -6.98 7.46 4.02
C ASP A 53 -8.45 7.03 3.91
N CYS A 54 -8.77 6.19 2.92
CA CYS A 54 -10.10 5.64 2.74
C CYS A 54 -10.44 4.65 3.87
N TYR A 55 -11.68 4.72 4.36
CA TYR A 55 -12.22 3.69 5.25
C TYR A 55 -12.51 2.38 4.52
N ARG A 56 -12.96 2.47 3.27
CA ARG A 56 -13.20 1.31 2.41
C ARG A 56 -12.66 1.62 1.03
N TYR A 57 -11.77 0.77 0.53
CA TYR A 57 -11.22 0.90 -0.81
C TYR A 57 -12.03 0.03 -1.78
N SER A 58 -12.64 0.65 -2.78
CA SER A 58 -13.48 0.02 -3.79
C SER A 58 -12.76 -0.11 -5.14
N LEU A 59 -13.40 -0.80 -6.09
CA LEU A 59 -12.90 -0.87 -7.47
C LEU A 59 -12.90 0.50 -8.14
N THR A 60 -13.90 1.34 -7.84
CA THR A 60 -13.93 2.72 -8.34
C THR A 60 -12.71 3.49 -7.85
N ASP A 61 -12.42 3.44 -6.55
CA ASP A 61 -11.24 4.10 -5.98
C ASP A 61 -9.95 3.61 -6.64
N PHE A 62 -9.86 2.30 -6.92
CA PHE A 62 -8.74 1.72 -7.64
C PHE A 62 -8.61 2.28 -9.06
N PHE A 63 -9.67 2.27 -9.87
CA PHE A 63 -9.60 2.74 -11.25
C PHE A 63 -9.50 4.26 -11.40
N THR A 64 -9.89 5.02 -10.37
CA THR A 64 -9.77 6.49 -10.32
C THR A 64 -8.62 6.96 -9.43
N ARG A 65 -7.71 6.05 -9.04
CA ARG A 65 -6.57 6.37 -8.19
C ARG A 65 -5.61 7.34 -8.87
N ASN A 66 -4.70 7.89 -8.07
CA ASN A 66 -3.61 8.73 -8.56
C ASN A 66 -2.82 8.05 -9.69
N GLU A 67 -2.58 8.78 -10.78
CA GLU A 67 -1.90 8.28 -11.98
C GLU A 67 -0.46 7.81 -11.73
N GLN A 68 0.18 8.31 -10.67
CA GLN A 68 1.52 7.86 -10.27
C GLN A 68 1.50 6.43 -9.69
N ILE A 69 0.34 5.95 -9.25
CA ILE A 69 0.17 4.63 -8.64
C ILE A 69 -0.17 3.61 -9.74
N GLY A 70 0.84 3.30 -10.56
CA GLY A 70 0.74 2.34 -11.65
C GLY A 70 1.23 0.94 -11.29
N ALA A 71 1.50 0.13 -12.32
CA ALA A 71 2.14 -1.17 -12.16
C ALA A 71 3.45 -1.05 -11.36
N GLY A 72 3.66 -1.97 -10.40
CA GLY A 72 4.80 -1.93 -9.47
C GLY A 72 4.60 -1.03 -8.24
N ALA A 73 3.44 -0.37 -8.10
CA ALA A 73 3.11 0.41 -6.91
C ALA A 73 2.38 -0.43 -5.84
N MET A 74 2.28 0.14 -4.64
CA MET A 74 1.50 -0.41 -3.54
C MET A 74 0.47 0.59 -3.01
N ILE A 75 -0.64 0.08 -2.49
CA ILE A 75 -1.70 0.83 -1.83
C ILE A 75 -1.78 0.30 -0.39
N TYR A 76 -1.30 1.11 0.54
CA TYR A 76 -1.39 0.88 1.97
C TYR A 76 -2.67 1.48 2.51
N MET A 77 -3.53 0.64 3.07
CA MET A 77 -4.73 1.04 3.78
C MET A 77 -4.34 1.54 5.19
N ALA A 78 -4.18 2.86 5.33
CA ALA A 78 -3.48 3.44 6.47
C ALA A 78 -4.32 3.58 7.75
N LYS A 79 -5.64 3.73 7.62
CA LYS A 79 -6.55 3.77 8.77
C LYS A 79 -6.67 2.36 9.39
N PRO A 80 -6.52 2.18 10.73
CA PRO A 80 -6.63 0.86 11.36
C PRO A 80 -7.96 0.15 11.10
N GLU A 81 -9.05 0.93 11.02
CA GLU A 81 -10.41 0.44 10.78
C GLU A 81 -10.74 0.26 9.29
N SER A 82 -9.78 0.54 8.41
CA SER A 82 -10.02 0.46 6.97
C SER A 82 -10.07 -0.98 6.47
N ASN A 83 -10.73 -1.16 5.32
CA ASN A 83 -10.81 -2.45 4.66
C ASN A 83 -10.87 -2.34 3.13
N TYR A 84 -10.67 -3.47 2.48
CA TYR A 84 -10.87 -3.67 1.04
C TYR A 84 -11.42 -5.09 0.82
N CYS A 85 -12.21 -5.28 -0.23
CA CYS A 85 -12.73 -6.60 -0.61
C CYS A 85 -11.72 -7.39 -1.46
N LEU A 86 -11.91 -8.70 -1.56
CA LEU A 86 -11.02 -9.57 -2.34
C LEU A 86 -11.03 -9.22 -3.83
N GLU A 87 -12.17 -8.78 -4.37
CA GLU A 87 -12.29 -8.34 -5.76
C GLU A 87 -11.34 -7.18 -6.09
N VAL A 88 -11.18 -6.22 -5.17
CA VAL A 88 -10.21 -5.12 -5.32
C VAL A 88 -8.78 -5.65 -5.30
N ALA A 89 -8.49 -6.61 -4.42
CA ALA A 89 -7.16 -7.22 -4.38
C ALA A 89 -6.83 -8.00 -5.66
N ASP A 90 -7.83 -8.67 -6.24
CA ASP A 90 -7.69 -9.39 -7.51
C ASP A 90 -7.46 -8.43 -8.68
N ALA A 91 -8.23 -7.33 -8.75
CA ALA A 91 -8.00 -6.27 -9.74
C ALA A 91 -6.62 -5.61 -9.59
N CYS A 92 -6.20 -5.30 -8.35
CA CYS A 92 -4.85 -4.77 -8.09
C CYS A 92 -3.78 -5.73 -8.61
N LYS A 93 -3.92 -7.03 -8.32
CA LYS A 93 -2.97 -8.05 -8.76
C LYS A 93 -2.86 -8.15 -10.28
N GLN A 94 -3.99 -8.07 -11.00
CA GLN A 94 -4.02 -8.08 -12.47
C GLN A 94 -3.25 -6.91 -13.08
N GLU A 95 -3.27 -5.75 -12.42
CA GLU A 95 -2.56 -4.53 -12.81
C GLU A 95 -1.15 -4.42 -12.20
N HIS A 96 -0.63 -5.50 -11.59
CA HIS A 96 0.66 -5.54 -10.89
C HIS A 96 0.80 -4.51 -9.74
N VAL A 97 -0.31 -4.24 -9.04
CA VAL A 97 -0.37 -3.40 -7.84
C VAL A 97 -0.64 -4.28 -6.62
N THR A 98 -0.04 -3.94 -5.48
CA THR A 98 -0.38 -4.56 -4.19
C THR A 98 -1.26 -3.64 -3.38
N ILE A 99 -2.45 -4.07 -2.98
CA ILE A 99 -3.22 -3.41 -1.91
C ILE A 99 -3.09 -4.22 -0.62
N GLY A 100 -3.07 -3.56 0.55
CA GLY A 100 -3.08 -4.28 1.81
C GLY A 100 -3.06 -3.41 3.07
N MET A 101 -3.27 -4.06 4.21
CA MET A 101 -3.03 -3.49 5.54
C MET A 101 -1.52 -3.48 5.86
N LEU A 102 -1.13 -2.83 6.96
CA LEU A 102 0.28 -2.62 7.34
C LEU A 102 1.15 -3.88 7.21
N GLY A 103 0.76 -4.98 7.88
CA GLY A 103 1.53 -6.21 7.86
C GLY A 103 1.62 -6.86 6.48
N GLU A 104 0.61 -6.67 5.63
CA GLU A 104 0.61 -7.19 4.27
C GLU A 104 1.58 -6.41 3.39
N ILE A 105 1.58 -5.06 3.50
CA ILE A 105 2.47 -4.18 2.75
C ILE A 105 3.93 -4.39 3.17
N LEU A 106 4.20 -4.42 4.48
CA LEU A 106 5.55 -4.69 4.98
C LEU A 106 6.04 -6.08 4.54
N GLY A 107 5.18 -7.11 4.58
CA GLY A 107 5.52 -8.43 4.03
C GLY A 107 5.87 -8.36 2.54
N ALA A 108 5.07 -7.64 1.76
CA ALA A 108 5.22 -7.51 0.31
C ALA A 108 6.52 -6.81 -0.10
N LEU A 109 7.04 -5.88 0.71
CA LEU A 109 8.29 -5.16 0.43
C LEU A 109 9.51 -6.07 0.24
N ASN A 110 9.48 -7.29 0.77
CA ASN A 110 10.58 -8.25 0.67
C ASN A 110 10.61 -9.02 -0.67
N ILE A 111 9.64 -8.79 -1.55
CA ILE A 111 9.45 -9.56 -2.79
C ILE A 111 9.44 -8.60 -3.98
N ASP A 112 10.10 -8.97 -5.08
CA ASP A 112 10.10 -8.14 -6.30
C ASP A 112 8.75 -8.16 -7.01
N SER A 113 8.17 -9.34 -7.22
CA SER A 113 6.79 -9.48 -7.69
C SER A 113 5.79 -9.34 -6.54
N HIS A 114 5.86 -8.23 -5.81
CA HIS A 114 5.07 -7.97 -4.60
C HIS A 114 3.55 -8.10 -4.81
N TRP A 115 3.03 -7.91 -6.03
CA TRP A 115 1.62 -8.12 -6.37
C TRP A 115 1.18 -9.60 -6.25
N ASN A 116 2.13 -10.54 -6.29
CA ASN A 116 1.87 -11.96 -6.04
C ASN A 116 1.92 -12.33 -4.55
N TRP A 117 2.32 -11.42 -3.67
CA TRP A 117 2.33 -11.65 -2.24
C TRP A 117 0.91 -11.73 -1.69
N GLU A 118 0.66 -12.75 -0.86
CA GLU A 118 -0.57 -12.85 -0.09
C GLU A 118 -0.25 -13.23 1.35
N SER A 119 -0.76 -12.42 2.28
CA SER A 119 -0.73 -12.70 3.70
C SER A 119 -1.50 -13.99 4.04
N ARG A 120 -1.19 -14.59 5.18
CA ARG A 120 -1.93 -15.76 5.68
C ARG A 120 -3.43 -15.44 5.85
N ASP A 121 -3.73 -14.29 6.43
CA ASP A 121 -5.11 -13.84 6.66
C ASP A 121 -5.87 -13.68 5.34
N ARG A 122 -5.23 -13.14 4.29
CA ARG A 122 -5.86 -13.04 2.97
C ARG A 122 -6.14 -14.41 2.36
N LYS A 123 -5.20 -15.36 2.49
CA LYS A 123 -5.40 -16.75 2.04
C LYS A 123 -6.55 -17.42 2.79
N GLU A 124 -6.68 -17.18 4.09
CA GLU A 124 -7.79 -17.70 4.89
C GLU A 124 -9.13 -17.07 4.49
N ARG A 125 -9.17 -15.76 4.20
CA ARG A 125 -10.37 -15.08 3.68
C ARG A 125 -10.88 -15.65 2.36
N ARG A 126 -9.99 -16.13 1.48
CA ARG A 126 -10.38 -16.75 0.19
C ARG A 126 -10.99 -18.16 0.34
N LYS A 127 -10.74 -18.85 1.45
CA LYS A 127 -11.24 -20.21 1.70
C LYS A 127 -12.64 -20.22 2.33
N ARG A 128 -13.09 -19.07 2.83
CA ARG A 128 -14.41 -18.88 3.43
C ARG A 128 -15.38 -18.45 2.35
#